data_AF-A0A963PBK3-F1
#
_entry.id   AF-A0A963PBK3-F1
#
_cell.length_a   1.000
_cell.length_b   1.000
_cell.length_c   1.000
_cell.angle_alpha   90.00
_cell.angle_beta   90.00
_cell.angle_gamma   90.00
#
_symmetry.space_group_name_H-M   'P 1'
#
loop_
_entity.id
_entity.type
_entity.pdbx_description
1 polymer ?
#
loop_
_entity_poly.entity_id
_entity_poly.type
_entity_poly.pdbx_seq_one_letter_code
_entity_poly.pdbx_strand_id
1 'polypeptide(L)'
;VDVAFTEAAVGAGIATVLGIATLGIVGVQDEKPQSKSAIGQFVLVFIVGILLLHQTSILPGFGDPDSPIHKHVAPRYIEESGEEIGVPNIVTSVLASYRGFDTLGETTVIFTAAVGVLMLLGRTRRRGGDK
;
A
#
# COMPACT_ATOMS: atom_id res chain seq x y z
N VAL A 1 7.95 14.90 -1.87
CA VAL A 1 9.02 13.92 -1.53
C VAL A 1 8.43 12.75 -0.75
N ASP A 2 7.48 13.00 0.15
CA ASP A 2 6.90 12.02 1.08
C ASP A 2 6.42 10.72 0.42
N VAL A 3 5.44 10.78 -0.50
CA VAL A 3 4.87 9.58 -1.15
C VAL A 3 5.93 8.83 -1.97
N ALA A 4 6.75 9.54 -2.74
CA ALA A 4 7.78 8.89 -3.56
C ALA A 4 8.82 8.16 -2.69
N PHE A 5 9.16 8.72 -1.53
CA PHE A 5 10.07 8.08 -0.59
C PHE A 5 9.45 6.85 0.07
N THR A 6 8.17 6.91 0.48
CA THR A 6 7.48 5.75 1.07
C THR A 6 7.28 4.63 0.06
N GLU A 7 6.94 4.95 -1.19
CA GLU A 7 6.81 3.97 -2.28
C GLU A 7 8.15 3.29 -2.59
N ALA A 8 9.23 4.07 -2.66
CA ALA A 8 10.56 3.52 -2.88
C ALA A 8 11.00 2.62 -1.71
N ALA A 9 10.78 3.06 -0.46
CA ALA A 9 11.17 2.31 0.72
C ALA A 9 10.37 1.01 0.90
N VAL A 10 9.05 1.06 0.75
CA VAL A 10 8.16 -0.08 0.99
C VAL A 10 8.02 -0.97 -0.24
N GLY A 11 7.64 -0.39 -1.38
CA GLY A 11 7.33 -1.12 -2.61
C GLY A 11 8.58 -1.70 -3.26
N ALA A 12 9.55 -0.86 -3.59
CA ALA A 12 10.79 -1.33 -4.21
C ALA A 12 11.76 -1.93 -3.18
N GLY A 13 11.82 -1.40 -1.96
CA GLY A 13 12.76 -1.82 -0.92
C GLY A 13 12.33 -3.07 -0.17
N ILE A 14 11.55 -2.88 0.91
CA ILE A 14 11.26 -3.94 1.89
C ILE A 14 10.50 -5.12 1.26
N ALA A 15 9.50 -4.88 0.41
CA ALA A 15 8.72 -5.95 -0.21
C ALA A 15 9.58 -6.86 -1.09
N THR A 16 10.51 -6.28 -1.86
CA THR A 16 11.47 -7.05 -2.68
C THR A 16 12.39 -7.91 -1.82
N VAL A 17 12.96 -7.33 -0.75
CA VAL A 17 13.84 -8.07 0.17
C VAL A 17 13.08 -9.23 0.82
N LEU A 18 11.87 -8.99 1.31
CA LEU A 18 11.04 -10.04 1.92
C LEU A 18 10.61 -11.09 0.91
N GLY A 19 10.28 -10.71 -0.33
CA GLY A 19 9.94 -11.61 -1.41
C GLY A 19 11.11 -12.55 -1.76
N ILE A 20 12.30 -12.00 -1.94
CA ILE A 20 13.52 -12.77 -2.22
C ILE A 20 13.89 -13.66 -1.02
N ALA A 21 13.81 -13.15 0.21
CA ALA A 21 14.07 -13.95 1.41
C ALA A 21 13.08 -15.11 1.52
N THR A 22 11.81 -14.90 1.20
CA THR A 22 10.78 -15.94 1.20
C THR A 22 11.09 -17.00 0.15
N LEU A 23 11.45 -16.61 -1.09
CA LEU A 23 11.87 -17.55 -2.13
C LEU A 23 13.11 -18.36 -1.71
N GLY A 24 14.08 -17.71 -1.06
CA GLY A 24 15.27 -18.37 -0.53
C GLY A 24 14.98 -19.38 0.58
N ILE A 25 13.96 -19.14 1.41
CA ILE A 25 13.58 -20.03 2.52
C ILE A 25 12.67 -21.18 2.06
N VAL A 26 11.68 -20.89 1.21
CA VAL A 26 10.72 -21.89 0.73
C VAL A 26 11.36 -22.84 -0.30
N GLY A 27 12.38 -22.37 -1.00
CA GLY A 27 13.06 -23.12 -2.06
C GLY A 27 12.18 -23.28 -3.30
N VAL A 28 12.74 -23.89 -4.35
CA VAL A 28 11.99 -24.23 -5.56
C VAL A 28 11.38 -25.61 -5.35
N GLN A 29 10.07 -25.65 -5.18
CA GLN A 29 9.31 -26.90 -5.26
C GLN A 29 8.77 -27.04 -6.67
N ASP A 30 9.09 -28.16 -7.31
CA ASP A 30 8.49 -28.52 -8.59
C ASP A 30 7.03 -28.90 -8.37
N GLU A 31 6.13 -27.92 -8.44
CA GLU A 31 4.71 -28.20 -8.59
C GLU A 31 4.50 -28.92 -9.94
N LYS A 32 3.78 -30.04 -9.92
CA LYS A 32 3.40 -30.75 -11.15
C LYS A 32 2.72 -29.72 -12.08
N PRO A 33 3.13 -29.61 -13.36
CA PRO A 33 2.59 -28.61 -14.25
C PRO A 33 1.07 -28.73 -14.28
N GLN A 34 0.41 -27.73 -13.71
CA GLN A 34 -1.04 -27.73 -13.60
C GLN A 34 -1.57 -27.47 -15.02
N SER A 35 -1.85 -28.56 -15.75
CA SER A 35 -2.40 -28.57 -17.11
C SER A 35 -3.87 -28.14 -17.11
N LYS A 36 -4.18 -26.98 -16.52
CA LYS A 36 -5.48 -26.32 -16.68
C LYS A 36 -5.27 -25.15 -17.62
N SER A 37 -6.16 -25.01 -18.59
CA SER A 37 -6.17 -23.87 -19.48
C SER A 37 -6.32 -22.59 -18.65
N ALA A 38 -5.28 -21.75 -18.65
CA ALA A 38 -5.27 -20.45 -17.98
C ALA A 38 -6.07 -19.39 -18.76
N ILE A 39 -6.68 -19.74 -19.90
CA ILE A 39 -7.40 -18.80 -20.78
C ILE A 39 -8.49 -18.05 -19.99
N GLY A 40 -9.22 -18.73 -19.10
CA GLY A 40 -10.22 -18.08 -18.26
C GLY A 40 -9.63 -17.02 -17.31
N GLN A 41 -8.43 -17.27 -16.77
CA GLN A 41 -7.72 -16.32 -15.90
C GLN A 41 -7.22 -15.11 -16.69
N PHE A 42 -6.68 -15.34 -17.89
CA PHE A 42 -6.28 -14.25 -18.79
C PHE A 42 -7.47 -13.39 -19.19
N VAL A 43 -8.58 -14.01 -19.61
CA VAL A 43 -9.81 -13.28 -19.97
C VAL A 43 -10.29 -12.44 -18.78
N LEU A 44 -10.29 -12.99 -17.56
CA LEU A 44 -10.66 -12.25 -16.36
C LEU A 44 -9.74 -11.04 -16.12
N VAL A 45 -8.42 -11.22 -16.19
CA VAL A 45 -7.44 -10.13 -16.01
C VAL A 45 -7.65 -9.02 -17.04
N PHE A 46 -7.90 -9.38 -18.31
CA PHE A 46 -8.18 -8.39 -19.36
C PHE A 46 -9.50 -7.66 -19.13
N ILE A 47 -10.57 -8.35 -18.73
CA ILE A 47 -11.85 -7.72 -18.40
C ILE A 47 -11.66 -6.72 -17.26
N VAL A 48 -11.02 -7.14 -16.16
CA VAL A 48 -10.75 -6.25 -15.02
C VAL A 48 -9.87 -5.07 -15.44
N GLY A 49 -8.81 -5.31 -16.22
CA GLY A 49 -7.94 -4.26 -16.74
C GLY A 49 -8.68 -3.23 -17.59
N ILE A 50 -9.53 -3.67 -18.52
CA ILE A 50 -10.36 -2.79 -19.35
C ILE A 50 -11.34 -1.99 -18.48
N LEU A 51 -11.98 -2.61 -17.49
CA LEU A 51 -12.87 -1.91 -16.56
C LEU A 51 -12.12 -0.83 -15.77
N LEU A 52 -10.92 -1.11 -15.28
CA LEU A 52 -10.10 -0.12 -14.57
C LEU A 52 -9.65 1.04 -15.46
N LEU A 53 -9.27 0.76 -16.71
CA LEU A 53 -8.92 1.78 -17.70
C LEU A 53 -10.14 2.65 -18.04
N HIS A 54 -11.31 2.04 -18.20
CA HIS A 54 -12.56 2.75 -18.45
C HIS A 54 -12.93 3.67 -17.27
N GLN A 55 -12.83 3.19 -16.03
CA GLN A 55 -13.09 4.04 -14.86
C GLN A 55 -12.10 5.20 -14.74
N THR A 56 -10.83 4.95 -15.03
CA THR A 56 -9.81 6.01 -15.06
C THR A 56 -10.14 7.08 -16.10
N SER A 57 -10.74 6.71 -17.23
CA SER A 57 -11.13 7.66 -18.28
C SER A 57 -12.29 8.60 -17.89
N ILE A 58 -13.03 8.29 -16.81
CA ILE A 58 -14.15 9.09 -16.29
C ILE A 58 -13.69 10.03 -15.16
N LEU A 59 -12.45 9.90 -14.68
CA LEU A 59 -11.91 10.81 -13.67
C LEU A 59 -11.72 12.22 -14.24
N PRO A 60 -11.81 13.27 -13.40
CA PRO A 60 -11.47 14.63 -13.82
C PRO A 60 -10.09 14.68 -14.47
N GLY A 61 -9.93 15.56 -15.45
CA GLY A 61 -8.65 15.78 -16.10
C GLY A 61 -7.57 16.12 -15.09
N PHE A 62 -6.33 15.71 -15.37
CA PHE A 62 -5.22 16.02 -14.48
C PHE A 62 -5.07 17.54 -14.34
N GLY A 63 -5.14 18.04 -13.10
CA GLY A 63 -5.03 19.48 -12.80
C GLY A 63 -6.27 20.31 -13.17
N ASP A 64 -7.41 19.68 -13.43
CA ASP A 64 -8.68 20.37 -13.71
C ASP A 64 -9.08 21.29 -12.53
N PRO A 65 -9.03 22.63 -12.69
CA PRO A 65 -9.35 23.58 -11.62
C PRO A 65 -10.79 23.43 -11.09
N ASP A 66 -11.68 22.86 -11.91
CA ASP A 66 -13.07 22.67 -11.55
C ASP A 66 -13.32 21.42 -10.72
N SER A 67 -12.29 20.59 -10.51
CA SER A 67 -12.40 19.37 -9.72
C SER A 67 -12.77 19.65 -8.24
N PRO A 68 -13.59 18.80 -7.60
CA PRO A 68 -14.07 19.04 -6.23
C PRO A 68 -12.94 19.22 -5.20
N ILE A 69 -11.79 18.56 -5.42
CA ILE A 69 -10.64 18.64 -4.51
C ILE A 69 -10.05 20.07 -4.46
N HIS A 70 -10.06 20.81 -5.57
CA HIS A 70 -9.49 22.16 -5.66
C HIS A 70 -10.45 23.24 -5.17
N LYS A 71 -11.74 22.93 -5.05
CA LYS A 71 -12.77 23.88 -4.59
C LYS A 71 -13.08 23.79 -3.10
N HIS A 72 -12.83 22.64 -2.49
CA HIS A 72 -13.29 22.38 -1.12
C HIS A 72 -12.15 22.26 -0.11
N VAL A 73 -11.34 21.20 -0.20
CA VAL A 73 -10.38 20.85 0.86
C VAL A 73 -8.97 21.35 0.60
N ALA A 74 -8.53 21.39 -0.67
CA ALA A 74 -7.17 21.80 -0.99
C ALA A 74 -6.87 23.27 -0.61
N PRO A 75 -7.75 24.27 -0.87
CA PRO A 75 -7.48 25.66 -0.49
C PRO A 75 -7.24 25.81 1.01
N ARG A 76 -8.13 25.23 1.84
CA ARG A 76 -7.99 25.22 3.30
C ARG A 76 -6.64 24.66 3.76
N TYR A 77 -6.25 23.48 3.26
CA TYR A 77 -4.97 22.88 3.66
C TYR A 77 -3.75 23.69 3.21
N ILE A 78 -3.82 24.35 2.07
CA ILE A 78 -2.71 25.16 1.55
C ILE A 78 -2.59 26.47 2.32
N GLU A 79 -3.71 27.15 2.57
CA GLU A 79 -3.73 28.51 3.10
C GLU A 79 -3.59 28.54 4.62
N GLU A 80 -4.22 27.60 5.34
CA GLU A 80 -4.39 27.74 6.79
C GLU A 80 -3.57 26.73 7.61
N SER A 81 -3.13 25.61 7.01
CA SER A 81 -2.40 24.58 7.78
C SER A 81 -1.10 25.08 8.41
N GLY A 82 -0.45 26.07 7.79
CA GLY A 82 0.76 26.70 8.32
C GLY A 82 0.51 27.44 9.64
N GLU A 83 -0.61 28.15 9.74
CA GLU A 83 -0.98 28.89 10.96
C GLU A 83 -1.59 27.97 12.02
N GLU A 84 -2.42 27.02 11.61
CA GLU A 84 -3.15 26.15 12.55
C GLU A 84 -2.28 25.06 13.18
N ILE A 85 -1.37 24.48 12.39
CA ILE A 85 -0.58 23.31 12.80
C ILE A 85 0.89 23.69 13.02
N GLY A 86 1.40 24.73 12.37
CA GLY A 86 2.79 25.19 12.50
C GLY A 86 3.84 24.29 11.84
N VAL A 87 3.40 23.25 11.10
CA VAL A 87 4.28 22.32 10.38
C VAL A 87 4.42 22.76 8.92
N PRO A 88 5.63 23.08 8.43
CA PRO A 88 5.83 23.60 7.07
C PRO A 88 5.45 22.62 5.94
N ASN A 89 5.50 21.31 6.20
CA ASN A 89 5.12 20.30 5.22
C ASN A 89 3.60 20.03 5.28
N ILE A 90 2.88 20.48 4.24
CA ILE A 90 1.43 20.34 4.12
C ILE A 90 0.98 18.86 4.14
N VAL A 91 1.74 17.94 3.55
CA VAL A 91 1.37 16.52 3.54
C VAL A 91 1.46 15.96 4.96
N THR A 92 2.52 16.30 5.69
CA THR A 92 2.67 15.88 7.09
C THR A 92 1.62 16.52 8.00
N SER A 93 1.29 17.81 7.81
CA SER A 93 0.25 18.49 8.61
C SER A 93 -1.14 17.87 8.38
N VAL A 94 -1.46 17.52 7.12
CA VAL A 94 -2.71 16.83 6.79
C VAL A 94 -2.77 15.43 7.39
N LEU A 95 -1.75 14.59 7.18
CA LEU A 95 -1.77 13.20 7.67
C LEU A 95 -1.73 13.12 9.20
N ALA A 96 -0.91 13.94 9.86
CA ALA A 96 -0.76 13.88 11.31
C ALA A 96 -1.85 14.62 12.09
N SER A 97 -2.45 15.66 11.51
CA SER A 97 -3.45 16.51 12.19
C SER A 97 -4.84 16.38 11.58
N TYR A 98 -5.10 17.01 10.42
CA TYR A 98 -6.46 17.05 9.84
C TYR A 98 -7.07 15.65 9.59
N ARG A 99 -6.23 14.67 9.24
CA ARG A 99 -6.60 13.28 8.98
C ARG A 99 -5.87 12.29 9.90
N GLY A 100 -5.51 12.74 11.11
CA GLY A 100 -4.77 11.92 12.08
C GLY A 100 -5.44 10.59 12.45
N PHE A 101 -6.78 10.53 12.40
CA PHE A 101 -7.53 9.28 12.64
C PHE A 101 -7.31 8.23 11.55
N ASP A 102 -7.21 8.64 10.28
CA ASP A 102 -6.93 7.71 9.17
C ASP A 102 -5.53 7.10 9.36
N THR A 103 -4.53 7.93 9.67
CA THR A 103 -3.14 7.49 9.94
C THR A 103 -3.00 6.67 11.23
N LEU A 104 -3.79 6.95 12.27
CA LEU A 104 -3.87 6.10 13.46
C LEU A 104 -4.41 4.70 13.11
N GLY A 105 -5.42 4.64 12.24
CA GLY A 105 -5.95 3.40 11.70
C GLY A 105 -4.90 2.61 10.93
N GLU A 106 -4.18 3.26 10.00
CA GLU A 106 -3.07 2.66 9.26
C GLU A 106 -1.98 2.10 10.19
N THR A 107 -1.56 2.87 11.19
CA THR A 107 -0.56 2.45 12.18
C THR A 107 -1.04 1.23 12.97
N THR A 108 -2.31 1.20 13.34
CA THR A 108 -2.92 0.07 14.06
C THR A 108 -2.91 -1.21 13.21
N VAL A 109 -3.23 -1.10 11.91
CA VAL A 109 -3.18 -2.23 10.97
C VAL A 109 -1.75 -2.75 10.82
N ILE A 110 -0.78 -1.88 10.60
CA ILE A 110 0.64 -2.27 10.46
C ILE A 110 1.16 -2.92 11.75
N PHE A 111 0.85 -2.34 12.91
CA PHE A 111 1.23 -2.90 14.21
C PHE A 111 0.64 -4.30 14.40
N THR A 112 -0.66 -4.48 14.10
CA THR A 112 -1.33 -5.78 14.20
C THR A 112 -0.72 -6.82 13.27
N ALA A 113 -0.41 -6.43 12.02
CA ALA A 113 0.28 -7.30 11.07
C ALA A 113 1.67 -7.72 11.57
N ALA A 114 2.45 -6.77 12.11
CA ALA A 114 3.76 -7.05 12.69
C ALA A 114 3.69 -8.04 13.86
N VAL A 115 2.75 -7.84 14.79
CA VAL A 115 2.49 -8.79 15.89
C VAL A 115 2.12 -10.17 15.35
N GLY A 116 1.24 -10.24 14.35
CA GLY A 116 0.86 -11.49 13.69
C GLY A 116 2.05 -12.24 13.10
N VAL A 117 2.94 -11.54 12.38
CA VAL A 117 4.18 -12.11 11.82
C VAL A 117 5.10 -12.63 12.93
N LEU A 118 5.31 -11.86 14.00
CA LEU A 118 6.14 -12.29 15.13
C LEU A 118 5.59 -13.53 15.83
N MET A 119 4.27 -13.63 15.98
CA MET A 119 3.60 -14.81 16.55
C MET A 119 3.81 -16.06 15.69
N LEU A 120 3.71 -15.93 14.36
CA LEU A 120 3.92 -17.03 13.43
C LEU A 120 5.38 -17.52 13.44
N LEU A 121 6.35 -16.59 13.37
CA LEU A 121 7.77 -16.93 13.39
C LEU A 121 8.23 -17.47 14.76
N GLY A 122 7.69 -16.92 15.85
CA GLY A 122 8.02 -17.34 17.22
C GLY A 122 7.55 -18.75 17.58
N ARG A 123 6.44 -19.22 17.01
CA ARG A 123 5.94 -20.61 17.22
C ARG A 123 6.81 -21.65 16.50
N THR A 124 7.35 -21.33 15.33
CA THR A 124 8.15 -22.27 14.52
C THR A 124 9.46 -22.66 15.22
N ARG A 125 10.09 -21.74 15.96
CA ARG A 125 11.36 -21.99 16.65
C ARG A 125 11.25 -22.98 17.83
N ARG A 126 10.05 -23.14 18.43
CA ARG A 126 9.83 -24.07 19.55
C ARG A 126 9.68 -25.54 19.12
N ARG A 127 9.33 -25.80 17.85
CA ARG A 127 9.04 -27.17 17.37
C ARG A 127 10.30 -27.92 16.89
N GLY A 128 11.45 -27.24 16.82
CA GLY A 128 12.73 -27.82 16.41
C GLY A 128 13.64 -28.25 17.57
N GLY A 129 13.21 -28.11 18.82
CA GLY A 129 13.99 -28.46 20.03
C GLY A 129 13.64 -29.80 20.68
N ASP A 130 12.67 -30.55 20.13
CA ASP A 130 12.22 -31.86 20.64
C ASP A 130 12.62 -33.00 19.70
N LYS A 131 13.89 -33.03 19.28
CA LYS A 131 14.51 -34.21 18.65
C LYS A 131 15.88 -34.46 19.23
#